data_AF-W7S7D2-F1
#
_entry.id   AF-W7S7D2-F1
#
_cell.length_a   1.000
_cell.length_b   1.000
_cell.length_c   1.000
_cell.angle_alpha   90.00
_cell.angle_beta   90.00
_cell.angle_gamma   90.00
#
_symmetry.space_group_name_H-M   'P 1'
#
loop_
_entity.id
_entity.type
_entity.pdbx_description
1 polymer ?
#
loop_
_entity_poly.entity_id
_entity_poly.type
_entity_poly.pdbx_seq_one_letter_code
_entity_poly.pdbx_strand_id
1 'polypeptide(L)' 'MSFPEKEKKFMTTNLPQSEIQRFIKPIEIGRITTFICSPYASAFKGSPIRMDGEMIPTIF' A
#
# COMPACT_ATOMS: atom_id res chain seq x y z
N MET A 1 -20.91 7.61 -13.39
CA MET A 1 -20.04 6.72 -12.59
C MET A 1 -19.68 7.43 -11.30
N SER A 2 -19.98 6.77 -10.18
CA SER A 2 -19.52 7.15 -8.84
C SER A 2 -18.00 7.03 -8.73
N PHE A 3 -17.40 7.62 -7.69
CA PHE A 3 -15.97 7.48 -7.46
C PHE A 3 -15.51 6.01 -7.32
N PRO A 4 -16.20 5.14 -6.54
CA PRO A 4 -15.84 3.72 -6.45
C PRO A 4 -15.84 2.98 -7.80
N GLU A 5 -16.79 3.31 -8.68
CA GLU A 5 -16.84 2.72 -10.02
C GLU A 5 -15.67 3.16 -10.90
N LYS A 6 -15.29 4.44 -10.82
CA LYS A 6 -14.12 4.98 -11.53
C LYS A 6 -12.82 4.37 -11.00
N GLU A 7 -12.68 4.27 -9.68
CA GLU A 7 -11.53 3.65 -9.02
C GLU A 7 -11.37 2.19 -9.45
N LYS A 8 -12.44 1.39 -9.38
CA LYS A 8 -12.41 -0.01 -9.82
C LYS A 8 -12.03 -0.15 -11.29
N LYS A 9 -12.58 0.70 -12.17
CA LYS A 9 -12.23 0.70 -13.60
C LYS A 9 -10.76 1.08 -13.80
N PHE A 10 -10.27 2.08 -13.07
CA PHE A 10 -8.88 2.51 -13.16
C PHE A 10 -7.93 1.39 -12.74
N MET A 11 -8.19 0.73 -11.60
CA MET A 11 -7.37 -0.36 -11.08
C MET A 11 -7.27 -1.51 -12.06
N THR A 12 -8.42 -2.02 -12.50
CA THR A 12 -8.48 -3.15 -13.45
C THR A 12 -7.83 -2.86 -14.80
N THR A 13 -7.85 -1.60 -15.25
CA THR A 13 -7.31 -1.22 -16.57
C THR A 13 -5.83 -0.82 -16.52
N ASN A 14 -5.40 -0.11 -15.48
CA ASN A 14 -4.08 0.53 -15.44
C ASN A 14 -3.12 -0.12 -14.43
N LEU A 15 -3.66 -0.71 -13.35
CA LEU A 15 -2.90 -1.36 -12.29
C LEU A 15 -3.42 -2.78 -12.00
N PRO A 16 -3.57 -3.65 -13.03
CA PRO A 16 -4.14 -4.99 -12.84
C PRO A 16 -3.31 -5.88 -11.90
N GLN A 17 -2.02 -5.57 -11.70
CA GLN A 17 -1.11 -6.32 -10.83
C GLN A 17 -1.28 -5.98 -9.35
N SER A 18 -1.95 -4.88 -8.99
CA SER A 18 -2.16 -4.54 -7.58
C SER A 18 -3.16 -5.52 -6.96
N GLU A 19 -2.76 -6.26 -5.92
CA GLU A 19 -3.68 -7.21 -5.28
C GLU A 19 -4.80 -6.52 -4.51
N ILE A 20 -4.55 -5.33 -3.95
CA ILE A 20 -5.55 -4.59 -3.16
C ILE A 20 -6.65 -3.95 -4.02
N GLN A 21 -6.44 -3.80 -5.33
CA GLN A 21 -7.42 -3.31 -6.32
C GLN A 21 -8.16 -2.02 -5.92
N ARG A 22 -7.48 -1.10 -5.23
CA ARG A 22 -7.98 0.22 -4.84
C ARG A 22 -6.82 1.17 -4.55
N PHE A 23 -7.11 2.46 -4.41
CA PHE A 23 -6.08 3.39 -3.96
C PHE A 23 -5.79 3.18 -2.47
N ILE A 24 -4.51 3.26 -2.13
CA ILE A 24 -4.08 3.35 -0.74
C ILE A 24 -4.52 4.71 -0.20
N LYS A 25 -5.15 4.70 0.98
CA LYS A 25 -5.55 5.93 1.66
C LYS A 25 -4.36 6.48 2.46
N PRO A 26 -4.17 7.81 2.53
CA PRO A 26 -3.06 8.41 3.28
C PRO A 26 -2.96 7.94 4.74
N ILE A 27 -4.11 7.66 5.39
CA ILE A 27 -4.15 7.16 6.76
C ILE A 27 -3.50 5.78 6.93
N GLU A 28 -3.50 4.94 5.89
CA GLU A 28 -2.85 3.63 5.92
C GLU A 28 -1.33 3.79 5.98
N ILE A 29 -0.77 4.71 5.18
CA ILE A 29 0.65 5.09 5.26
C ILE A 29 0.96 5.68 6.65
N GLY A 30 0.10 6.56 7.17
CA GLY A 30 0.29 7.14 8.49
C GLY A 30 0.38 6.09 9.61
N ARG A 31 -0.38 4.99 9.52
CA ARG A 31 -0.34 3.89 10.49
C ARG A 31 0.98 3.13 10.47
N ILE A 32 1.49 2.78 9.28
CA ILE A 32 2.78 2.09 9.20
C ILE A 32 3.93 2.99 9.68
N THR A 33 3.90 4.29 9.33
CA THR A 33 4.88 5.25 9.81
C THR A 33 4.84 5.37 11.33
N THR A 34 3.64 5.46 11.92
CA THR A 34 3.47 5.51 13.37
C THR A 34 4.03 4.26 14.05
N PHE A 35 3.79 3.08 13.48
CA PHE A 35 4.37 1.82 13.98
C PHE A 35 5.90 1.82 13.92
N ILE A 36 6.48 2.21 12.77
CA ILE A 36 7.94 2.26 12.57
C ILE A 36 8.60 3.25 13.55
N CYS A 37 7.97 4.39 13.82
CA CYS A 37 8.49 5.38 14.77
C CYS A 37 8.29 5.00 16.25
N SER A 38 7.55 3.92 16.54
CA SER A 38 7.26 3.48 17.90
C SER A 38 8.37 2.59 18.48
N PRO A 39 8.44 2.41 19.82
CA PRO A 39 9.37 1.48 20.45
C PRO A 39 9.20 0.02 20.02
N TYR A 40 8.03 -0.34 19.47
CA TYR A 40 7.72 -1.70 19.01
C TYR A 40 8.51 -2.10 17.76
N ALA A 41 9.02 -1.12 17.01
CA ALA A 41 9.83 -1.36 15.81
C ALA A 41 11.34 -1.36 16.10
N SER A 42 11.77 -1.52 17.36
CA SER A 42 13.19 -1.45 17.76
C SER A 42 14.12 -2.42 17.01
N ALA A 43 13.60 -3.55 16.52
CA ALA A 43 14.36 -4.52 15.72
C ALA A 43 14.46 -4.15 14.23
N PHE A 44 13.68 -3.19 13.73
CA PHE A 44 13.72 -2.75 12.34
C PHE A 44 14.84 -1.71 12.17
N LYS A 45 15.81 -1.97 11.28
CA LYS A 45 16.90 -1.02 11.02
C LYS A 45 17.41 -1.11 9.59
N GLY A 46 17.43 0.02 8.88
CA GLY A 46 18.07 0.17 7.58
C GLY A 46 17.43 -0.60 6.42
N SER A 47 16.31 -1.30 6.66
CA SER A 47 15.59 -2.07 5.65
C SER A 47 14.52 -1.21 4.95
N PRO A 48 14.34 -1.33 3.63
CA PRO A 48 13.20 -0.74 2.95
C PRO A 48 11.92 -1.48 3.36
N ILE A 49 10.85 -0.73 3.65
CA ILE A 49 9.53 -1.29 3.93
C ILE A 49 8.64 -0.95 2.73
N ARG A 50 8.02 -1.97 2.13
CA ARG A 50 7.12 -1.78 0.99
C ARG A 50 5.67 -1.68 1.47
N MET A 51 4.97 -0.65 0.99
CA MET A 51 3.55 -0.44 1.21
C MET A 51 2.89 0.07 -0.07
N ASP A 52 2.85 -0.78 -1.09
CA ASP A 52 2.36 -0.49 -2.44
C ASP A 52 1.09 -1.28 -2.81
N GLY A 53 0.63 -2.15 -1.90
CA GLY A 53 -0.53 -3.01 -2.15
C GLY A 53 -0.22 -4.19 -3.06
N GLU A 54 0.99 -4.75 -2.93
CA GLU A 54 1.51 -5.87 -3.71
C GLU A 54 1.50 -5.56 -5.21
N MET A 55 1.95 -4.36 -5.59
CA MET A 55 2.00 -3.95 -7.00
C MET A 55 3.19 -4.61 -7.72
N ILE A 56 4.29 -4.82 -7.01
CA ILE A 56 5.49 -5.46 -7.54
C ILE A 56 5.40 -6.96 -7.25
N PRO A 57 5.25 -7.83 -8.27
CA PRO A 57 5.09 -9.27 -8.10
C PRO A 57 6.42 -9.93 -7.75
N THR A 58 6.86 -9.77 -6.51
CA THR A 58 8.10 -10.33 -6.00
C THR A 58 7.94 -10.79 -4.55
N ILE A 59 8.83 -11.68 -4.11
CA ILE A 59 8.84 -12.23 -2.75
C ILE A 59 9.45 -11.26 -1.71
N PHE A 60 9.94 -10.11 -2.16
CA PHE A 60 10.52 -9.05 -1.33
C PHE A 60 9.46 -8.05 -0.90
#